data_AF-A0A820JFG2-F1
#
_entry.id   AF-A0A820JFG2-F1
#
_cell.length_a   1.000
_cell.length_b   1.000
_cell.length_c   1.000
_cell.angle_alpha   90.00
_cell.angle_beta   90.00
_cell.angle_gamma   90.00
#
_symmetry.space_group_name_H-M   'P 1'
#
loop_
_entity.id
_entity.type
_entity.pdbx_description
1 polymer ?
#
loop_
_entity_poly.entity_id
_entity_poly.type
_entity_poly.pdbx_seq_one_letter_code
_entity_poly.pdbx_strand_id
1 'polypeptide(L)'
;MCFQRAPQLRDDGLRSHVRSMSMVQDLHPHIFAQRFQLAKKEALQVLDKLKIPIKADRETLIKIARTCLRRKLSIENVDILTDVCIYLFFFHNRDILF
;
A
#
# COMPACT_ATOMS: atom_id res chain seq x y z
N MET A 1 -28.30 11.33 7.44
CA MET A 1 -28.04 11.18 5.99
C MET A 1 -27.00 12.27 5.66
N CYS A 2 -25.73 12.08 5.35
CA CYS A 2 -24.97 10.97 4.79
C CYS A 2 -23.53 11.07 5.36
N PHE A 3 -23.16 10.21 6.32
CA PHE A 3 -21.75 10.01 6.63
C PHE A 3 -21.26 8.88 5.73
N GLN A 4 -20.92 9.22 4.48
CA GLN A 4 -20.32 8.25 3.57
C GLN A 4 -18.91 7.94 4.08
N ARG A 5 -18.81 6.74 4.64
CA ARG A 5 -17.61 6.08 5.12
C ARG A 5 -16.64 5.95 3.93
N ALA A 6 -15.57 6.74 3.93
CA ALA A 6 -14.46 6.57 2.99
C ALA A 6 -13.87 5.15 3.14
N PRO A 7 -13.39 4.53 2.05
CA PRO A 7 -12.81 3.19 2.11
C PRO A 7 -11.59 3.21 3.03
N GLN A 8 -11.62 2.32 4.03
CA GLN A 8 -10.55 2.04 4.98
C GLN A 8 -9.30 1.58 4.23
N LEU A 9 -8.41 2.52 3.87
CA LEU A 9 -7.06 2.20 3.44
C LEU A 9 -6.25 1.83 4.67
N ARG A 10 -5.86 0.55 4.78
CA ARG A 10 -4.98 -0.08 5.78
C ARG A 10 -4.29 0.92 6.72
N ASP A 11 -4.91 1.15 7.88
CA ASP A 11 -4.36 1.93 8.99
C ASP A 11 -3.27 1.11 9.71
N ASP A 12 -2.14 0.87 9.03
CA ASP A 12 -0.94 0.30 9.65
C ASP A 12 -0.28 1.38 10.53
N GLY A 13 -0.79 1.61 11.74
CA GLY A 13 -0.09 2.33 12.81
C GLY A 13 0.08 3.86 12.68
N LEU A 14 -0.34 4.50 11.58
CA LEU A 14 -0.15 5.95 11.41
C LEU A 14 -0.88 6.79 12.48
N ARG A 15 -1.99 6.28 13.01
CA ARG A 15 -2.85 7.03 13.94
C ARG A 15 -2.21 7.24 15.32
N SER A 16 -1.33 6.35 15.78
CA SER A 16 -0.56 6.54 17.02
C SER A 16 0.63 7.48 16.80
N HIS A 17 1.27 7.41 15.63
CA HIS A 17 2.43 8.23 15.29
C HIS A 17 2.09 9.71 15.03
N VAL A 18 0.94 9.99 14.42
CA VAL A 18 0.47 11.37 14.21
C VAL A 18 0.13 12.05 15.54
N ARG A 19 -0.36 11.28 16.52
CA ARG A 19 -0.75 11.80 17.84
C ARG A 19 0.45 12.25 18.66
N SER A 20 1.56 11.51 18.63
CA SER A 20 2.79 11.90 19.33
C SER A 20 3.40 13.17 18.74
N MET A 21 3.36 13.33 17.41
CA MET A 21 3.97 14.49 16.74
C MET A 21 3.24 15.82 17.07
N SER A 22 1.91 15.81 17.18
CA SER A 22 1.13 17.02 17.49
C SER A 22 1.36 17.58 18.89
N MET A 23 1.76 16.72 19.85
CA MET A 23 1.98 17.09 21.25
C MET A 23 3.36 17.74 21.46
N VAL A 24 4.34 17.41 20.63
CA VAL A 24 5.74 17.89 20.77
C VAL A 24 5.93 19.30 20.18
N GLN A 25 5.04 19.71 19.27
CA GLN A 25 5.16 20.98 18.55
C GLN A 25 4.12 22.03 18.97
N ASP A 26 3.34 21.79 20.03
CA ASP A 26 2.26 22.66 20.54
C ASP A 26 1.35 23.24 19.43
N LEU A 27 1.11 22.43 18.39
CA LEU A 27 0.36 22.87 17.22
C LEU A 27 -1.07 22.34 17.31
N HIS A 28 -2.04 23.23 17.10
CA HIS A 28 -3.45 22.83 17.13
C HIS A 28 -3.71 21.69 16.11
N PRO A 29 -4.32 20.56 16.51
CA PRO A 29 -4.46 19.36 15.68
C PRO A 29 -5.10 19.60 14.31
N HIS A 30 -5.97 20.61 14.21
CA HIS A 30 -6.61 20.99 12.96
C HIS A 30 -5.62 21.52 11.92
N ILE A 31 -4.66 22.36 12.33
CA ILE A 31 -3.66 22.94 11.41
C ILE A 31 -2.71 21.83 10.95
N PHE A 32 -2.34 20.93 11.85
CA PHE A 32 -1.52 19.76 11.50
C PHE A 32 -2.22 18.86 10.49
N ALA A 33 -3.51 18.56 10.70
CA ALA A 33 -4.30 17.75 9.78
C ALA A 33 -4.40 18.39 8.39
N GLN A 34 -4.64 19.72 8.31
CA GLN A 34 -4.68 20.44 7.04
C GLN A 34 -3.33 20.38 6.31
N ARG A 35 -2.22 20.59 7.02
CA ARG A 35 -0.87 20.53 6.45
C ARG A 35 -0.51 19.11 5.98
N PHE A 36 -0.89 18.09 6.74
CA PHE A 36 -0.67 16.70 6.35
C PHE A 36 -1.46 16.32 5.09
N GLN A 37 -2.68 16.84 4.94
CA GLN A 37 -3.46 16.65 3.72
C GLN A 37 -2.82 17.32 2.50
N LEU A 38 -2.25 18.52 2.67
CA LEU A 38 -1.52 19.21 1.61
C LEU A 38 -0.27 18.40 1.20
N ALA A 39 0.55 18.01 2.19
CA ALA A 39 1.75 17.21 1.97
C ALA A 39 1.44 15.86 1.29
N LYS A 40 0.34 15.20 1.67
CA LYS A 40 -0.10 13.95 1.02
C LYS A 40 -0.40 14.16 -0.47
N LYS A 41 -1.02 15.28 -0.85
CA LYS A 41 -1.33 15.58 -2.26
C LYS A 41 -0.04 15.75 -3.07
N GLU A 42 0.91 16.52 -2.55
CA GLU A 42 2.21 16.73 -3.20
C GLU A 42 3.03 15.43 -3.28
N ALA A 43 3.04 14.63 -2.22
CA ALA A 43 3.70 13.33 -2.20
C ALA A 43 3.13 12.40 -3.29
N LEU A 44 1.82 12.36 -3.48
CA LEU A 44 1.19 11.58 -4.55
C LEU A 44 1.61 12.06 -5.94
N GLN A 45 1.66 13.37 -6.18
CA GLN A 45 2.15 13.92 -7.44
C GLN A 45 3.60 13.53 -7.75
N VAL A 46 4.46 13.45 -6.73
CA VAL A 46 5.85 12.98 -6.88
C VAL A 46 5.89 11.48 -7.13
N LEU A 47 5.09 10.69 -6.41
CA LEU A 47 5.00 9.24 -6.60
C LEU A 47 4.53 8.86 -8.02
N ASP A 48 3.58 9.62 -8.59
CA ASP A 48 3.11 9.39 -9.96
C ASP A 48 4.23 9.62 -11.00
N LYS A 49 5.14 10.57 -10.75
CA LYS A 49 6.31 10.80 -11.62
C LYS A 49 7.37 9.71 -11.50
N LEU A 50 7.47 9.06 -10.35
CA LEU A 50 8.47 8.01 -10.07
C LEU A 50 7.96 6.61 -10.43
N LYS A 51 6.67 6.45 -10.73
CA LYS A 51 6.08 5.16 -11.06
C LYS A 51 6.63 4.63 -12.38
N ILE A 52 7.30 3.50 -12.31
CA ILE A 52 7.75 2.75 -13.50
C ILE A 52 6.58 1.85 -13.94
N PRO A 53 6.07 1.96 -15.18
CA PRO A 53 5.03 1.07 -15.68
C PRO A 53 5.63 -0.32 -15.92
N ILE A 54 5.16 -1.31 -15.16
CA ILE A 54 5.60 -2.70 -15.25
C ILE A 54 4.53 -3.48 -16.02
N LYS A 55 4.93 -4.21 -17.07
CA LYS A 55 4.07 -5.21 -17.71
C LYS A 55 3.92 -6.41 -16.77
N ALA A 56 2.70 -6.94 -16.67
CA ALA A 56 2.36 -8.05 -15.77
C ALA A 56 2.92 -9.38 -16.32
N ASP A 57 4.24 -9.48 -16.38
CA ASP A 57 4.95 -10.69 -16.76
C ASP A 57 5.05 -11.64 -15.54
N ARG A 58 5.01 -12.94 -15.79
CA ARG A 58 5.03 -13.94 -14.70
C ARG A 58 6.24 -13.76 -13.79
N GLU A 59 7.42 -13.50 -14.36
CA GLU A 59 8.67 -13.35 -13.61
C GLU A 59 8.71 -12.10 -12.72
N THR A 60 8.12 -10.99 -13.18
CA THR A 60 8.06 -9.76 -12.40
C THR A 60 7.13 -9.92 -11.22
N LEU A 61 5.98 -10.59 -11.41
CA LEU A 61 5.05 -10.94 -10.34
C LEU A 61 5.68 -11.87 -9.29
N ILE A 62 6.50 -12.85 -9.69
CA ILE A 62 7.24 -13.70 -8.75
C ILE A 62 8.16 -12.87 -7.86
N LYS A 63 8.95 -11.97 -8.46
CA LYS A 63 9.87 -11.10 -7.70
C LYS A 63 9.13 -10.19 -6.73
N ILE A 64 8.00 -9.60 -7.16
CA ILE A 64 7.18 -8.74 -6.32
C ILE A 64 6.58 -9.53 -5.15
N ALA A 65 5.89 -10.65 -5.42
CA ALA A 65 5.27 -11.48 -4.39
C ALA A 65 6.30 -11.98 -3.37
N ARG A 66 7.48 -12.42 -3.83
CA ARG A 66 8.57 -12.88 -2.96
C ARG A 66 9.07 -11.78 -2.01
N THR A 67 9.27 -10.55 -2.50
CA THR A 67 9.70 -9.43 -1.64
C THR A 67 8.64 -9.05 -0.60
N CYS A 68 7.35 -9.07 -0.97
CA CYS A 68 6.24 -8.78 -0.06
C CYS A 68 6.09 -9.84 1.04
N LEU A 69 6.22 -11.12 0.68
CA LEU A 69 6.03 -12.24 1.61
C LEU A 69 7.23 -12.43 2.54
N ARG A 70 8.44 -12.11 2.09
CA ARG A 70 9.68 -12.26 2.88
C ARG A 70 9.71 -11.44 4.17
N ARG A 71 9.00 -10.31 4.22
CA ARG A 71 8.91 -9.48 5.44
C ARG A 71 7.80 -9.94 6.41
N LYS A 72 6.93 -10.85 5.97
CA LYS A 72 5.73 -11.27 6.71
C LYS A 72 5.77 -12.73 7.16
N LEU A 73 6.56 -13.57 6.49
CA LEU A 73 6.64 -15.00 6.74
C LEU A 73 8.10 -15.44 6.90
N SER A 74 8.30 -16.54 7.61
CA SER A 74 9.58 -17.25 7.66
C SER A 74 9.94 -17.80 6.27
N ILE A 75 11.23 -17.83 5.98
CA ILE A 75 11.80 -18.08 4.64
C ILE A 75 11.30 -19.40 4.03
N GLU A 76 11.07 -20.41 4.87
CA GLU A 76 10.65 -21.77 4.49
C GLU A 76 9.31 -21.80 3.72
N ASN A 77 8.38 -20.91 4.06
CA ASN A 77 7.02 -20.91 3.49
C ASN A 77 6.85 -19.93 2.32
N VAL A 78 7.86 -19.08 2.07
CA VAL A 78 7.76 -17.99 1.11
C VAL A 78 7.63 -18.51 -0.31
N ASP A 79 8.42 -19.52 -0.68
CA ASP A 79 8.48 -20.00 -2.07
C ASP A 79 7.18 -20.73 -2.46
N ILE A 80 6.67 -21.60 -1.57
CA ILE A 80 5.39 -22.32 -1.76
C ILE A 80 4.22 -21.34 -1.91
N LEU A 81 4.16 -20.33 -1.04
CA LEU A 81 3.06 -19.37 -1.06
C LEU A 81 3.14 -18.42 -2.27
N THR A 82 4.36 -18.08 -2.71
CA THR A 82 4.57 -17.26 -3.90
C THR A 82 3.98 -17.92 -5.15
N ASP A 83 4.20 -19.23 -5.32
CA ASP A 83 3.67 -19.98 -6.46
C ASP A 83 2.14 -20.06 -6.44
N VAL A 84 1.54 -20.33 -5.28
CA VAL A 84 0.07 -20.41 -5.14
C VAL A 84 -0.58 -19.05 -5.43
N CYS A 85 -0.01 -17.96 -4.92
CA CYS A 85 -0.55 -16.62 -5.14
C CYS A 85 -0.56 -16.24 -6.63
N ILE A 86 0.47 -16.62 -7.37
CA ILE A 86 0.60 -16.26 -8.79
C ILE A 86 -0.29 -17.16 -9.64
N TYR A 87 -0.36 -18.45 -9.31
CA TYR A 87 -1.31 -19.36 -9.93
C TYR A 87 -2.75 -18.86 -9.78
N LEU A 88 -3.15 -18.48 -8.56
CA LEU A 88 -4.50 -17.97 -8.29
C LEU A 88 -4.75 -16.62 -9.00
N PHE A 89 -3.74 -15.74 -9.05
CA PHE A 89 -3.82 -14.49 -9.79
C PHE A 89 -4.08 -14.71 -11.29
N PHE A 90 -3.31 -15.60 -11.95
CA PHE A 90 -3.52 -15.92 -13.36
C PHE A 90 -4.84 -16.66 -13.59
N PHE A 91 -5.26 -17.51 -12.65
CA PHE A 91 -6.53 -18.22 -12.73
C PHE A 91 -7.72 -17.28 -12.66
N HIS A 92 -7.70 -16.30 -11.75
CA HIS A 92 -8.80 -15.34 -11.59
C HIS A 92 -8.82 -14.29 -12.71
N ASN A 93 -7.66 -13.84 -13.19
CA ASN A 93 -7.57 -12.88 -14.30
C ASN A 93 -7.68 -13.53 -15.69
N ARG A 94 -8.15 -14.79 -15.79
CA ARG A 94 -8.37 -15.45 -17.10
C ARG A 94 -9.43 -14.76 -17.96
N ASP A 95 -10.25 -13.87 -17.39
CA ASP A 95 -11.20 -13.03 -18.16
C ASP A 95 -10.53 -11.91 -18.99
N ILE A 96 -9.20 -11.76 -18.96
CA ILE A 96 -8.46 -10.76 -19.77
C ILE A 96 -7.90 -11.36 -21.08
N LEU A 97 -8.14 -12.65 -21.32
CA LEU A 97 -7.81 -13.33 -22.58
C LEU A 97 -9.03 -14.10 -23.12
N PHE A 98 -10.13 -13.40 -23.39
CA PHE A 98 -11.06 -13.69 -24.49
C PHE A 98 -11.74 -12.40 -24.95
#